data_AF-A0A0L8BKD9-F1
#
_entry.id   AF-A0A0L8BKD9-F1
#
_cell.length_a   1.000
_cell.length_b   1.000
_cell.length_c   1.000
_cell.angle_alpha   90.00
_cell.angle_beta   90.00
_cell.angle_gamma   90.00
#
_symmetry.space_group_name_H-M   'P 1'
#
loop_
_entity.id
_entity.type
_entity.pdbx_description
1 polymer ?
#
loop_
_entity_poly.entity_id
_entity_poly.type
_entity_poly.pdbx_seq_one_letter_code
_entity_poly.pdbx_strand_id
1 'polypeptide(L)' 'MIIIATFVLGMLVAGLRSPRTCLFVAGALCILAGAGGDWVEVAAAIGGYNMGIALTLCGASAAGVHNS' A
#
# COMPACT_ATOMS: atom_id res chain seq x y z
N MET A 1 -13.87 -5.28 -3.34
CA MET A 1 -13.82 -4.24 -2.29
C MET A 1 -12.43 -4.12 -1.66
N ILE A 2 -11.71 -5.23 -1.44
CA ILE A 2 -10.36 -5.25 -0.85
C ILE A 2 -9.34 -4.36 -1.59
N ILE A 3 -9.33 -4.36 -2.92
CA ILE A 3 -8.38 -3.59 -3.75
C ILE A 3 -8.44 -2.09 -3.47
N ILE A 4 -9.65 -1.53 -3.38
CA ILE A 4 -9.84 -0.09 -3.14
C ILE A 4 -9.37 0.27 -1.73
N ALA A 5 -9.69 -0.58 -0.74
CA ALA A 5 -9.28 -0.36 0.64
C ALA A 5 -7.75 -0.41 0.78
N THR A 6 -7.09 -1.40 0.18
CA THR A 6 -5.63 -1.50 0.23
C THR A 6 -4.93 -0.42 -0.57
N PHE A 7 -5.52 0.02 -1.68
CA PHE A 7 -5.05 1.19 -2.44
C PHE A 7 -5.06 2.48 -1.61
N VAL A 8 -6.19 2.79 -0.96
CA VAL A 8 -6.28 3.96 -0.07
C VAL A 8 -5.29 3.86 1.09
N LEU A 9 -5.15 2.65 1.66
CA LEU A 9 -4.18 2.39 2.70
C LEU A 9 -2.73 2.63 2.22
N GLY A 10 -2.41 2.20 0.99
CA GLY A 10 -1.11 2.45 0.36
C GLY A 10 -0.80 3.94 0.22
N MET A 11 -1.79 4.75 -0.18
CA MET A 11 -1.63 6.21 -0.25
C MET A 11 -1.35 6.82 1.13
N LEU A 12 -2.11 6.40 2.14
CA LEU A 12 -2.00 6.92 3.49
C LEU A 12 -0.64 6.57 4.12
N VAL A 13 -0.17 5.33 3.91
CA VAL A 13 1.12 4.87 4.44
C VAL A 13 2.30 5.54 3.73
N ALA A 14 2.21 5.78 2.42
CA ALA A 14 3.23 6.56 1.71
C ALA A 14 3.36 7.99 2.27
N GLY A 15 2.24 8.61 2.68
CA GLY A 15 2.23 9.91 3.34
C GLY A 15 2.94 9.93 4.70
N LEU A 16 3.05 8.79 5.41
CA LEU A 16 3.77 8.69 6.68
C LEU A 16 5.31 8.73 6.52
N ARG A 17 5.83 8.65 5.27
CA ARG A 17 7.28 8.67 4.96
C ARG A 17 8.15 7.70 5.81
N SER A 18 7.56 6.62 6.30
CA SER A 18 8.22 5.66 7.19
C SER A 18 8.34 4.29 6.51
N PRO A 19 9.55 3.87 6.09
CA PRO A 19 9.73 2.59 5.38
C PRO A 19 9.35 1.39 6.26
N ARG A 20 9.54 1.49 7.58
CA ARG A 20 9.16 0.44 8.53
C ARG A 20 7.65 0.25 8.58
N THR A 21 6.89 1.35 8.58
CA THR A 21 5.42 1.30 8.58
C THR A 21 4.91 0.64 7.30
N CYS A 22 5.56 0.94 6.16
CA CYS A 22 5.26 0.31 4.88
C CYS A 22 5.34 -1.22 4.94
N LEU A 23 6.43 -1.74 5.54
CA LEU A 23 6.65 -3.17 5.69
C LEU A 23 5.66 -3.82 6.67
N PHE A 24 5.39 -3.18 7.81
CA PHE A 24 4.42 -3.69 8.78
C PHE A 24 3.01 -3.81 8.19
N VAL A 25 2.57 -2.80 7.44
CA VAL A 25 1.24 -2.81 6.83
C VAL A 25 1.14 -3.84 5.70
N ALA A 26 2.18 -3.98 4.86
CA ALA A 26 2.23 -5.03 3.84
C ALA A 26 2.18 -6.43 4.48
N GLY A 27 2.91 -6.65 5.57
CA GLY A 27 2.87 -7.90 6.33
C GLY A 27 1.50 -8.18 6.92
N ALA A 28 0.87 -7.18 7.56
CA ALA A 28 -0.47 -7.30 8.12
C ALA A 28 -1.53 -7.62 7.04
N LEU A 29 -1.44 -7.00 5.86
CA LEU A 29 -2.30 -7.30 4.72
C LEU A 29 -2.11 -8.74 4.23
N CYS A 30 -0.87 -9.23 4.17
CA CYS A 30 -0.57 -10.59 3.75
C CYS A 30 -1.14 -11.62 4.73
N ILE A 31 -1.01 -11.39 6.05
CA ILE A 31 -1.58 -12.26 7.08
C ILE A 31 -3.11 -12.22 7.03
N LEU A 32 -3.71 -11.02 6.93
CA LEU A 32 -5.16 -10.84 6.96
C LEU A 32 -5.84 -11.43 5.71
N ALA A 33 -5.30 -11.19 4.53
CA ALA A 33 -5.82 -11.77 3.30
C ALA A 33 -5.53 -13.27 3.22
N GLY A 34 -4.37 -13.72 3.75
CA GLY A 34 -4.01 -15.13 3.80
C GLY A 34 -4.86 -15.96 4.78
N ALA A 35 -5.42 -15.32 5.81
CA ALA A 35 -6.32 -15.98 6.76
C ALA A 35 -7.61 -16.49 6.10
N GLY A 36 -8.02 -15.90 4.97
CA GLY A 36 -9.15 -16.38 4.15
C GLY A 36 -8.82 -17.59 3.26
N GLY A 37 -7.54 -17.97 3.14
CA GLY A 37 -7.08 -19.08 2.30
C GLY A 37 -7.10 -18.80 0.78
N ASP A 38 -7.59 -17.62 0.36
CA ASP A 38 -7.67 -17.23 -1.04
C ASP A 38 -6.47 -16.39 -1.46
N TRP A 39 -5.55 -17.03 -2.20
CA TRP A 39 -4.31 -16.38 -2.65
C TRP A 39 -4.56 -15.31 -3.73
N VAL A 40 -5.72 -15.33 -4.39
CA VAL A 40 -6.10 -14.28 -5.35
C VAL A 40 -6.45 -12.99 -4.62
N GLU A 41 -7.17 -13.06 -3.51
CA GLU A 41 -7.42 -11.91 -2.64
C GLU A 41 -6.13 -11.35 -2.03
N VAL A 42 -5.19 -12.22 -1.62
CA VAL A 42 -3.86 -11.80 -1.16
C VAL A 42 -3.12 -11.01 -2.23
N ALA A 43 -3.06 -11.54 -3.45
CA ALA A 43 -2.40 -10.87 -4.57
C ALA A 43 -3.09 -9.53 -4.91
N ALA A 44 -4.43 -9.49 -4.88
CA ALA A 44 -5.21 -8.29 -5.12
C ALA A 44 -5.00 -7.22 -4.03
N ALA A 45 -4.93 -7.64 -2.76
CA ALA A 45 -4.68 -6.76 -1.62
C ALA A 45 -3.28 -6.12 -1.71
N ILE A 46 -2.24 -6.93 -1.94
CA ILE A 46 -0.85 -6.47 -2.08
C ILE A 46 -0.69 -5.58 -3.33
N GLY A 47 -1.31 -5.97 -4.45
CA GLY A 47 -1.29 -5.21 -5.69
C GLY A 47 -1.91 -3.82 -5.51
N GLY A 48 -3.10 -3.73 -4.90
CA GLY A 48 -3.76 -2.46 -4.60
C GLY A 48 -2.90 -1.57 -3.70
N TYR A 49 -2.32 -2.14 -2.63
CA TYR A 49 -1.42 -1.44 -1.71
C TYR A 49 -0.20 -0.85 -2.41
N ASN A 50 0.51 -1.64 -3.22
CA ASN A 50 1.67 -1.17 -3.97
C ASN A 50 1.30 -0.10 -5.01
N MET A 51 0.15 -0.22 -5.68
CA MET A 51 -0.34 0.82 -6.59
C MET A 51 -0.59 2.15 -5.88
N GLY A 52 -1.19 2.13 -4.68
CA GLY A 52 -1.43 3.35 -3.89
C GLY A 52 -0.14 4.06 -3.46
N ILE A 53 0.87 3.28 -3.04
CA ILE A 53 2.20 3.81 -2.73
C ILE A 53 2.84 4.44 -3.97
N ALA A 54 2.86 3.71 -5.10
CA ALA A 54 3.45 4.18 -6.33
C ALA A 54 2.80 5.48 -6.83
N LEU A 55 1.47 5.57 -6.80
CA LEU A 55 0.74 6.78 -7.19
C LEU A 55 1.12 7.97 -6.31
N THR A 56 1.22 7.77 -5.01
CA THR A 56 1.57 8.84 -4.07
C THR A 56 3.02 9.32 -4.27
N LEU A 57 3.95 8.39 -4.50
CA LEU A 57 5.35 8.72 -4.80
C LEU A 57 5.49 9.44 -6.14
N CYS A 58 4.77 8.99 -7.18
CA CYS A 58 4.71 9.67 -8.47
C CYS A 58 4.06 11.06 -8.35
N GLY A 59 3.02 11.22 -7.53
CA GLY A 59 2.42 12.51 -7.24
C GLY A 59 3.38 13.44 -6.52
N ALA A 60 4.12 12.92 -5.52
CA ALA A 60 5.11 13.68 -4.77
C ALA A 60 6.29 14.13 -5.66
N SER A 61 6.73 13.30 -6.61
CA SER A 61 7.77 13.68 -7.56
C SER A 61 7.29 14.73 -8.56
N ALA A 62 6.05 14.60 -9.08
CA ALA A 62 5.43 15.59 -9.97
C ALA A 62 5.21 16.94 -9.27
N ALA A 63 4.90 16.94 -7.97
CA ALA A 63 4.72 18.14 -7.16
C ALA A 63 6.04 18.76 -6.65
N GLY A 64 7.20 18.15 -6.95
CA GLY A 64 8.51 18.66 -6.50
C GLY A 64 8.78 18.47 -5.00
N VAL A 65 8.01 17.64 -4.29
CA VAL A 65 8.06 17.48 -2.81
C VAL A 65 9.09 16.41 -2.40
N HIS A 66 10.13 16.19 -3.20
CA HIS A 66 11.12 15.13 -2.96
C HIS A 66 12.13 15.47 -1.85
N ASN A 67 12.24 16.75 -1.45
CA ASN A 67 13.22 17.23 -0.46
C ASN A 67 12.58 18.10 0.63
N SER A 68 12.05 17.48 1.69
CA SER A 68 11.88 18.15 2.99
C SER A 68 12.13 17.15 4.09
#